data_AF-F8C6K0-F1
#
_entry.id   AF-F8C6K0-F1
#
_cell.length_a   1.000
_cell.length_b   1.000
_cell.length_c   1.000
_cell.angle_alpha   90.00
_cell.angle_beta   90.00
_cell.angle_gamma   90.00
#
_symmetry.space_group_name_H-M   'P 1'
#
loop_
_entity.id
_entity.type
_entity.pdbx_description
1 polymer ?
#
loop_
_entity_poly.entity_id
_entity_poly.type
_entity_poly.pdbx_seq_one_letter_code
_entity_poly.pdbx_strand_id
1 'polypeptide(L)'
;MPSHDKTRTRPERRRAPAGSTVRLEGLHVSRAAWARLEALVAQLVRAGIPRAHRSGALDMLILHPEVAALVLTGGCRVSWCATCGAWLPAARDALTHQDEQREHVVQGFLVPTP
;
A
#
# COMPACT_ATOMS: atom_id res chain seq x y z
N MET A 1 9.20 44.14 31.57
CA MET A 1 8.77 43.98 30.17
C MET A 1 9.52 42.80 29.57
N PRO A 2 8.86 41.75 29.04
CA PRO A 2 9.60 40.66 28.42
C PRO A 2 10.11 41.10 27.04
N SER A 3 11.42 40.96 26.83
CA SER A 3 12.11 41.27 25.58
C SER A 3 11.81 40.16 24.57
N HIS A 4 11.20 40.52 23.45
CA HIS A 4 10.85 39.60 22.38
C HIS A 4 12.10 39.35 21.52
N ASP A 5 12.70 38.17 21.67
CA ASP A 5 13.83 37.74 20.85
C ASP A 5 13.38 37.53 19.39
N LYS A 6 13.92 38.35 18.49
CA LYS A 6 13.57 38.39 17.06
C LYS A 6 14.38 37.41 16.21
N THR A 7 15.25 36.59 16.82
CA THR A 7 16.12 35.65 16.08
C THR A 7 15.51 34.27 15.81
N ARG A 8 14.26 34.01 16.22
CA ARG A 8 13.54 32.79 15.81
C ARG A 8 13.18 32.85 14.33
N THR A 9 14.09 32.35 13.50
CA THR A 9 13.88 32.02 12.09
C THR A 9 12.57 31.25 11.96
N ARG A 10 11.64 31.81 11.17
CA ARG A 10 10.36 31.16 10.85
C ARG A 10 10.68 29.80 10.22
N PRO A 11 10.06 28.68 10.62
CA PRO A 11 10.30 27.41 9.97
C PRO A 11 9.96 27.57 8.49
N GLU A 12 10.99 27.48 7.64
CA GLU A 12 10.82 27.43 6.20
C GLU A 12 9.86 26.29 5.91
N ARG A 13 8.62 26.63 5.53
CA ARG A 13 7.76 25.70 4.81
C ARG A 13 8.45 25.46 3.47
N ARG A 14 9.39 24.51 3.43
CA ARG A 14 9.95 23.96 2.20
C ARG A 14 8.78 23.39 1.41
N ARG A 15 8.15 24.22 0.57
CA ARG A 15 7.19 23.75 -0.42
C ARG A 15 7.97 22.86 -1.36
N ALA A 16 7.50 21.62 -1.53
CA ALA A 16 8.07 20.72 -2.51
C ALA A 16 8.11 21.45 -3.88
N PRO A 17 9.19 21.31 -4.68
CA PRO A 17 9.31 21.99 -5.96
C PRO A 17 8.07 21.77 -6.83
N ALA A 18 7.60 22.80 -7.53
CA ALA A 18 6.46 22.66 -8.44
C ALA A 18 6.71 21.50 -9.44
N GLY A 19 5.75 20.58 -9.56
CA GLY A 19 5.88 19.38 -10.41
C GLY A 19 6.57 18.15 -9.77
N SER A 20 6.96 18.22 -8.50
CA SER A 20 7.52 17.09 -7.74
C SER A 20 6.47 16.13 -7.15
N THR A 21 5.20 16.53 -7.17
CA THR A 21 4.09 15.76 -6.61
C THR A 21 2.98 15.52 -7.65
N VAL A 22 2.36 14.35 -7.57
CA VAL A 22 1.18 13.94 -8.34
C VAL A 22 -0.04 14.01 -7.43
N ARG A 23 -1.21 14.34 -7.98
CA ARG A 23 -2.47 14.34 -7.24
C ARG A 23 -3.19 13.01 -7.34
N LEU A 24 -3.55 12.44 -6.20
CA LEU A 24 -4.39 11.25 -6.09
C LEU A 24 -5.42 11.49 -4.99
N GLU A 25 -6.71 11.46 -5.32
CA GLU A 25 -7.81 11.58 -4.34
C GLU A 25 -7.68 12.80 -3.39
N GLY A 26 -7.12 13.91 -3.89
CA GLY A 26 -6.89 15.12 -3.08
C GLY A 26 -5.56 15.17 -2.33
N LEU A 27 -4.81 14.07 -2.30
CA LEU A 27 -3.47 13.98 -1.70
C LEU A 27 -2.38 14.38 -2.70
N HIS A 28 -1.32 15.02 -2.18
CA HIS A 28 -0.09 15.26 -2.94
C HIS A 28 0.89 14.13 -2.65
N VAL A 29 1.19 13.33 -3.67
CA VAL A 29 2.04 12.15 -3.58
C VAL A 29 3.37 12.45 -4.27
N SER A 30 4.51 12.11 -3.67
CA SER A 30 5.81 12.29 -4.35
C SER A 30 5.89 11.42 -5.62
N ARG A 31 6.69 11.81 -6.62
CA ARG A 31 6.90 10.95 -7.81
C ARG A 31 7.38 9.54 -7.48
N ALA A 32 8.22 9.40 -6.45
CA ALA A 32 8.69 8.08 -6.00
C ALA A 32 7.54 7.23 -5.44
N ALA A 33 6.67 7.84 -4.62
CA ALA A 33 5.49 7.15 -4.10
C ALA A 33 4.48 6.82 -5.22
N TRP A 34 4.36 7.70 -6.22
CA TRP A 34 3.56 7.44 -7.42
C TRP A 34 4.10 6.27 -8.24
N ALA A 35 5.40 6.23 -8.52
CA ALA A 35 6.03 5.11 -9.23
C ALA A 35 5.86 3.78 -8.47
N ARG A 36 5.99 3.81 -7.14
CA ARG A 36 5.72 2.64 -6.30
C ARG A 36 4.27 2.17 -6.39
N LEU A 37 3.32 3.11 -6.43
CA LEU A 37 1.90 2.80 -6.61
C LEU A 37 1.63 2.16 -7.98
N GLU A 38 2.18 2.72 -9.06
CA GLU A 38 2.01 2.17 -10.41
C GLU A 38 2.64 0.78 -10.55
N ALA A 39 3.83 0.57 -9.96
CA ALA A 39 4.47 -0.74 -9.91
C ALA A 39 3.61 -1.78 -9.15
N LEU A 40 3.02 -1.38 -8.03
CA LEU A 40 2.12 -2.25 -7.26
C LEU A 40 0.87 -2.59 -8.08
N VAL A 41 0.23 -1.61 -8.73
CA VAL A 41 -0.93 -1.86 -9.60
C VAL A 41 -0.57 -2.85 -10.71
N ALA A 42 0.56 -2.65 -11.39
CA ALA A 42 1.00 -3.56 -12.44
C ALA A 42 1.20 -4.99 -11.91
N GLN A 43 1.78 -5.16 -10.73
CA GLN A 43 1.94 -6.47 -10.12
C GLN A 43 0.63 -7.13 -9.74
N LEU A 44 -0.30 -6.39 -9.15
CA LEU A 44 -1.63 -6.89 -8.82
C LEU A 44 -2.36 -7.39 -10.07
N VAL A 45 -2.28 -6.67 -11.19
CA VAL A 45 -2.83 -7.10 -12.49
C VAL A 45 -2.18 -8.40 -12.95
N ARG A 46 -0.85 -8.48 -12.93
CA ARG A 46 -0.12 -9.69 -13.37
C ARG A 46 -0.43 -10.92 -12.52
N ALA A 47 -0.61 -10.72 -11.21
CA ALA A 47 -0.94 -11.79 -10.27
C ALA A 47 -2.45 -12.16 -10.27
N GLY A 48 -3.29 -11.43 -11.03
CA GLY A 48 -4.74 -11.64 -11.03
C GLY A 48 -5.40 -11.28 -9.70
N ILE A 49 -4.76 -10.42 -8.90
CA ILE A 49 -5.24 -10.01 -7.59
C ILE A 49 -6.37 -8.97 -7.75
N PRO A 50 -7.49 -9.09 -7.00
CA PRO A 50 -8.58 -8.13 -7.07
C PRO A 50 -8.15 -6.73 -6.61
N ARG A 51 -8.95 -5.71 -6.97
CA ARG A 51 -8.66 -4.29 -6.67
C ARG A 51 -7.33 -3.79 -7.25
N ALA A 52 -6.92 -4.33 -8.39
CA ALA A 52 -5.74 -3.91 -9.16
C ALA A 52 -5.92 -2.55 -9.86
N HIS A 53 -6.30 -1.53 -9.09
CA HIS A 53 -6.43 -0.14 -9.49
C HIS A 53 -5.79 0.77 -8.44
N ARG A 54 -5.58 2.05 -8.78
CA ARG A 54 -4.80 2.99 -7.95
C ARG A 54 -5.31 3.11 -6.51
N SER A 55 -6.62 3.26 -6.31
CA SER A 55 -7.20 3.34 -4.96
C SER A 55 -6.98 2.07 -4.14
N GLY A 56 -7.16 0.88 -4.75
CA GLY A 56 -6.95 -0.39 -4.06
C GLY A 56 -5.48 -0.64 -3.71
N ALA A 57 -4.56 -0.25 -4.60
CA ALA A 57 -3.13 -0.30 -4.33
C ALA A 57 -2.72 0.72 -3.25
N LEU A 58 -3.36 1.90 -3.20
CA LEU A 58 -3.15 2.89 -2.15
C LEU A 58 -3.64 2.37 -0.80
N ASP A 59 -4.85 1.80 -0.75
CA ASP A 59 -5.41 1.18 0.45
C ASP A 59 -4.48 0.08 0.98
N MET A 60 -3.97 -0.79 0.11
CA MET A 60 -3.02 -1.83 0.48
C MET A 60 -1.72 -1.22 1.03
N LEU A 61 -1.16 -0.18 0.41
CA LEU A 61 0.06 0.48 0.90
C LEU A 61 -0.12 1.10 2.30
N ILE A 62 -1.33 1.56 2.62
CA ILE A 62 -1.64 2.24 3.89
C ILE A 62 -2.01 1.22 4.97
N LEU A 63 -2.91 0.29 4.65
CA LEU A 63 -3.53 -0.63 5.62
C LEU A 63 -2.76 -1.95 5.77
N HIS A 64 -2.05 -2.38 4.73
CA HIS A 64 -1.34 -3.66 4.68
C HIS A 64 0.06 -3.51 4.04
N PRO A 65 0.93 -2.65 4.60
CA PRO A 65 2.23 -2.33 4.00
C PRO A 65 3.13 -3.56 3.81
N GLU A 66 3.02 -4.57 4.68
CA GLU A 66 3.72 -5.84 4.60
C GLU A 66 3.31 -6.66 3.37
N VAL A 67 2.01 -6.70 3.06
CA VAL A 67 1.48 -7.38 1.87
C VAL A 67 1.89 -6.64 0.61
N ALA A 68 1.80 -5.30 0.61
CA ALA A 68 2.27 -4.48 -0.50
C ALA A 68 3.76 -4.72 -0.80
N ALA A 69 4.60 -4.87 0.23
CA ALA A 69 6.03 -5.18 0.06
C ALA A 69 6.26 -6.56 -0.55
N LEU A 70 5.52 -7.58 -0.12
CA LEU A 70 5.57 -8.93 -0.70
C LEU A 70 5.15 -8.92 -2.18
N VAL A 71 4.04 -8.25 -2.50
CA VAL A 71 3.54 -8.16 -3.89
C VAL A 71 4.54 -7.41 -4.78
N LEU A 72 5.15 -6.34 -4.29
CA LEU A 72 6.18 -5.60 -5.03
C LEU A 72 7.45 -6.42 -5.25
N THR A 73 7.84 -7.25 -4.27
CA THR A 73 9.00 -8.14 -4.37
C THR A 73 8.74 -9.28 -5.36
N GLY A 74 7.51 -9.78 -5.40
CA GLY A 74 7.12 -10.93 -6.22
C GLY A 74 7.75 -12.24 -5.73
N GLY A 75 7.57 -13.31 -6.51
CA GLY A 75 8.10 -14.64 -6.18
C GLY A 75 7.50 -15.26 -4.92
N CYS A 76 6.32 -14.80 -4.51
CA CYS A 76 5.64 -15.23 -3.29
C CYS A 76 4.19 -15.64 -3.56
N ARG A 77 3.56 -16.22 -2.55
CA ARG A 77 2.12 -16.45 -2.53
C ARG A 77 1.51 -15.59 -1.44
N VAL A 78 0.51 -14.79 -1.80
CA VAL A 78 -0.31 -14.03 -0.84
C VAL A 78 -1.74 -14.54 -0.91
N SER A 79 -2.46 -14.51 0.20
CA SER A 79 -3.88 -14.90 0.20
C SER A 79 -4.75 -13.74 0.65
N TRP A 80 -5.99 -13.72 0.16
CA TRP A 80 -7.00 -12.73 0.50
C TRP A 80 -8.32 -13.43 0.79
N CYS A 81 -8.98 -13.01 1.87
CA CYS A 81 -10.31 -13.48 2.22
C CYS A 81 -11.36 -12.64 1.50
N ALA A 82 -12.08 -13.23 0.55
CA ALA A 82 -13.14 -12.56 -0.19
C ALA A 82 -14.36 -12.22 0.68
N THR A 83 -14.54 -12.92 1.81
CA THR A 83 -15.67 -12.71 2.72
C THR A 83 -15.48 -11.49 3.62
N CYS A 84 -14.32 -11.35 4.28
CA CYS A 84 -14.07 -10.26 5.23
C CYS A 84 -13.01 -9.25 4.77
N GLY A 85 -12.40 -9.45 3.60
CA GLY A 85 -11.40 -8.56 3.05
C GLY A 85 -10.00 -8.68 3.66
N ALA A 86 -9.77 -9.62 4.58
CA ALA A 86 -8.48 -9.80 5.25
C ALA A 86 -7.38 -10.28 4.29
N TRP A 87 -6.19 -9.70 4.41
CA TRP A 87 -4.98 -10.20 3.76
C TRP A 87 -4.24 -11.16 4.68
N LEU A 88 -3.74 -12.24 4.09
CA LEU A 88 -3.13 -13.38 4.77
C LEU A 88 -1.77 -13.62 4.11
N PRO A 89 -0.70 -12.94 4.58
CA PRO A 89 0.59 -12.90 3.90
C PRO A 89 1.35 -14.21 3.97
N ALA A 90 1.11 -15.04 4.99
CA ALA A 90 1.67 -16.39 5.09
C ALA A 90 0.61 -17.47 4.87
N ALA A 91 1.06 -18.63 4.37
CA ALA A 91 0.20 -19.81 4.22
C ALA A 91 -0.41 -20.26 5.57
N ARG A 92 0.33 -20.11 6.67
CA ARG A 92 -0.17 -20.40 8.02
C ARG A 92 -1.34 -19.51 8.40
N ASP A 93 -1.30 -18.23 8.03
CA ASP A 93 -2.38 -17.28 8.33
C ASP A 93 -3.64 -17.67 7.57
N ALA A 94 -3.49 -18.08 6.30
CA ALA A 94 -4.60 -18.59 5.50
C ALA A 94 -5.27 -19.82 6.14
N LEU A 95 -4.47 -20.79 6.60
CA LEU A 95 -4.98 -22.00 7.25
C LEU A 95 -5.68 -21.67 8.58
N THR A 96 -5.03 -20.89 9.44
CA THR A 96 -5.58 -20.49 10.74
C THR A 96 -6.89 -19.74 10.56
N HIS A 97 -6.94 -18.82 9.59
CA HIS A 97 -8.14 -18.06 9.26
C HIS A 97 -9.29 -18.97 8.81
N GLN A 98 -9.03 -19.98 7.97
CA GLN A 98 -10.06 -20.91 7.51
C GLN A 98 -10.55 -21.84 8.64
N ASP A 99 -9.65 -22.25 9.54
CA ASP A 99 -10.02 -23.08 10.69
C ASP A 99 -10.94 -22.32 11.66
N GLU A 100 -10.64 -21.04 11.91
CA GLU A 100 -11.43 -20.15 12.77
C GLU A 100 -12.73 -19.68 12.10
N GLN A 101 -12.72 -19.49 10.78
CA GLN A 101 -13.84 -18.93 10.01
C GLN A 101 -14.19 -19.82 8.81
N ARG A 102 -14.84 -20.95 9.09
CA ARG A 102 -15.08 -22.02 8.09
C ARG A 102 -15.91 -21.61 6.88
N GLU A 103 -16.74 -20.57 7.02
CA GLU A 103 -17.58 -20.03 5.94
C GLU A 103 -16.84 -18.99 5.08
N HIS A 104 -15.64 -18.56 5.48
CA HIS A 104 -14.88 -17.56 4.77
C HIS A 104 -14.17 -18.15 3.54
N VAL A 105 -14.28 -17.45 2.41
CA VAL A 105 -13.65 -17.86 1.16
C VAL A 105 -12.27 -17.21 1.05
N VAL A 106 -11.23 -18.01 1.26
CA VAL A 106 -9.83 -17.57 1.09
C VAL A 106 -9.34 -17.93 -0.31
N GLN A 107 -8.79 -16.94 -1.01
CA GLN A 107 -8.22 -17.05 -2.34
C GLN A 107 -6.72 -16.80 -2.27
N GLY A 108 -5.93 -17.73 -2.80
CA GLY A 108 -4.47 -17.59 -2.87
C GLY A 108 -4.00 -17.16 -4.25
N PHE A 109 -3.08 -16.22 -4.31
CA PHE A 109 -2.53 -15.64 -5.54
C PHE A 109 -1.02 -15.85 -5.60
N LEU A 110 -0.55 -16.35 -6.73
CA LEU A 110 0.88 -16.43 -7.03
C LEU A 110 1.33 -15.09 -7.62
N VAL A 111 2.25 -14.42 -6.94
CA VAL A 111 2.80 -13.15 -7.41
C VAL A 111 4.05 -13.42 -8.25
N PRO A 112 4.07 -13.08 -9.55
CA PRO A 112 5.23 -13.30 -10.38
C PRO A 112 6.39 -12.38 -9.97
N THR A 113 7.62 -12.81 -10.25
CA THR A 113 8.79 -11.93 -10.12
C THR A 113 8.65 -10.70 -11.03
N PRO A 114 9.06 -9.50 -10.58
CA PRO A 114 8.82 -8.23 -11.26
C PRO A 114 9.26 -8.11 -12.72
#